data_AF-A0A1W1XYY0-F1
#
_entry.id   AF-A0A1W1XYY0-F1
#
_cell.length_a   1.000
_cell.length_b   1.000
_cell.length_c   1.000
_cell.angle_alpha   90.00
_cell.angle_beta   90.00
_cell.angle_gamma   90.00
#
_symmetry.space_group_name_H-M   'P 1'
#
loop_
_entity.id
_entity.type
_entity.pdbx_description
1 polymer ?
#
loop_
_entity_poly.entity_id
_entity_poly.type
_entity_poly.pdbx_seq_one_letter_code
_entity_poly.pdbx_strand_id
1 'polypeptide(L)'
;MRKTIPIHPHPLNAPGDFYVQDGCRITCTVPMDSAPGLLVFDDAVGHCHVQRQPANPAEQQQMIEAMQVAEVNCIHYRGQDAAVVRALRACGELAQWDGTNH
;
A
#
# COMPACT_ATOMS: atom_id res chain seq x y z
N MET A 1 -26.02 4.90 -3.68
CA MET A 1 -25.32 3.70 -3.19
C MET A 1 -24.01 3.60 -3.95
N ARG A 2 -22.86 3.84 -3.31
CA ARG A 2 -21.55 3.66 -3.99
C ARG A 2 -21.28 2.15 -4.00
N LYS A 3 -21.31 1.52 -5.18
CA LYS A 3 -20.80 0.16 -5.34
C LYS A 3 -19.32 0.19 -4.95
N THR A 4 -18.93 -0.55 -3.92
CA THR A 4 -17.53 -0.80 -3.61
C THR A 4 -16.99 -1.69 -4.72
N ILE A 5 -16.10 -1.14 -5.55
CA ILE A 5 -15.35 -1.94 -6.52
C ILE A 5 -14.40 -2.82 -5.70
N PRO A 6 -14.39 -4.15 -5.87
CA PRO A 6 -13.45 -5.00 -5.17
C PRO A 6 -12.02 -4.60 -5.50
N ILE A 7 -11.25 -4.31 -4.45
CA ILE A 7 -9.84 -3.94 -4.54
C ILE A 7 -9.06 -5.24 -4.70
N HIS A 8 -8.44 -5.44 -5.87
CA HIS A 8 -7.62 -6.61 -6.15
C HIS A 8 -6.14 -6.21 -6.11
N PRO A 9 -5.23 -7.06 -5.59
CA PRO A 9 -3.80 -6.78 -5.62
C PRO A 9 -3.24 -6.96 -7.04
N HIS A 10 -2.35 -6.05 -7.45
CA HIS A 10 -1.59 -6.22 -8.69
C HIS A 10 -0.74 -7.51 -8.61
N PRO A 11 -0.64 -8.32 -9.70
CA PRO A 11 0.00 -9.64 -9.66
C PRO A 11 1.50 -9.62 -9.34
N LEU A 12 2.18 -8.47 -9.52
CA LEU A 12 3.61 -8.33 -9.18
C LEU A 12 3.86 -8.06 -7.70
N ASN A 13 2.84 -7.78 -6.88
CA ASN A 13 3.05 -7.58 -5.46
C ASN A 13 3.63 -8.85 -4.82
N ALA A 14 4.65 -8.68 -4.00
CA ALA A 14 5.12 -9.72 -3.09
C ALA A 14 3.97 -10.17 -2.18
N PRO A 15 3.77 -11.49 -1.99
CA PRO A 15 2.71 -12.00 -1.13
C PRO A 15 2.81 -11.42 0.29
N GLY A 16 1.72 -10.82 0.78
CA GLY A 16 1.62 -10.36 2.17
C GLY A 16 0.50 -9.35 2.38
N ASP A 17 0.62 -8.56 3.46
CA ASP A 17 -0.44 -7.68 3.93
C ASP A 17 -0.47 -6.33 3.23
N PHE A 18 0.69 -5.81 2.83
CA PHE A 18 0.76 -4.59 2.03
C PHE A 18 0.74 -4.93 0.55
N TYR A 19 0.00 -4.15 -0.24
CA TYR A 19 -0.07 -4.34 -1.68
C TYR A 19 -0.46 -3.05 -2.40
N VAL A 20 -0.08 -2.93 -3.66
CA VAL A 20 -0.64 -1.93 -4.57
C VAL A 20 -1.82 -2.52 -5.33
N GLN A 21 -2.94 -1.81 -5.34
CA GLN A 21 -4.15 -2.20 -6.06
C GLN A 21 -3.88 -2.34 -7.58
N ASP A 22 -4.44 -3.40 -8.18
CA ASP A 22 -4.45 -3.63 -9.61
C ASP A 22 -5.29 -2.57 -10.35
N GLY A 23 -4.78 -2.10 -11.49
CA GLY A 23 -5.39 -1.01 -12.26
C GLY A 23 -5.33 0.37 -11.60
N CYS A 24 -4.71 0.51 -10.41
CA CYS A 24 -4.47 1.78 -9.75
C CYS A 24 -3.01 2.21 -9.99
N ARG A 25 -2.81 3.29 -10.74
CA ARG A 25 -1.48 3.68 -11.23
C ARG A 25 -0.91 4.82 -10.42
N ILE A 26 0.16 4.53 -9.69
CA ILE A 26 1.07 5.53 -9.10
C ILE A 26 2.09 5.88 -10.19
N THR A 27 2.23 7.17 -10.47
CA THR A 27 3.14 7.69 -11.51
C THR A 27 4.25 8.57 -10.93
N CYS A 28 4.05 9.11 -9.73
CA CYS A 28 5.10 9.82 -9.02
C CYS A 28 6.04 8.85 -8.31
N THR A 29 7.28 9.30 -8.06
CA THR A 29 8.31 8.50 -7.39
C THR A 29 8.27 8.62 -5.86
N VAL A 30 7.50 9.57 -5.33
CA VAL A 30 7.53 9.96 -3.90
C VAL A 30 7.24 8.79 -2.93
N PRO A 31 6.29 7.87 -3.22
CA PRO A 31 6.11 6.69 -2.40
C PRO A 31 7.33 5.77 -2.32
N MET A 32 8.08 5.63 -3.43
CA MET A 32 9.30 4.82 -3.46
C MET A 32 10.46 5.48 -2.72
N ASP A 33 10.53 6.81 -2.74
CA ASP A 33 11.52 7.57 -1.94
C ASP A 33 11.26 7.40 -0.43
N SER A 34 9.99 7.22 -0.03
CA SER A 34 9.59 7.02 1.37
C SER A 34 9.76 5.57 1.85
N ALA A 35 9.56 4.59 0.96
CA ALA A 35 9.70 3.17 1.24
C ALA A 35 10.70 2.47 0.30
N PRO A 36 11.97 2.93 0.26
CA PRO A 36 12.97 2.39 -0.65
C PRO A 36 13.23 0.91 -0.33
N GLY A 37 13.13 0.05 -1.34
CA GLY A 37 13.33 -1.41 -1.19
C GLY A 37 12.09 -2.19 -0.74
N LEU A 38 10.96 -1.51 -0.51
CA LEU A 38 9.64 -2.12 -0.29
C LEU A 38 8.71 -1.87 -1.49
N LEU A 39 8.80 -0.67 -2.09
CA LEU A 39 8.09 -0.29 -3.31
C LEU A 39 9.06 -0.13 -4.48
N VAL A 40 8.61 -0.51 -5.67
CA VAL A 40 9.35 -0.31 -6.93
C VAL A 40 8.39 0.00 -8.06
N PHE A 41 8.79 0.90 -8.95
CA PHE A 41 8.14 1.10 -10.24
C PHE A 41 8.78 0.19 -11.28
N ASP A 42 7.98 -0.66 -11.90
CA ASP A 42 8.39 -1.50 -13.01
C ASP A 42 8.14 -0.75 -14.33
N ASP A 43 9.20 -0.32 -15.02
CA ASP A 43 9.09 0.41 -16.29
C ASP A 43 8.50 -0.44 -17.42
N ALA A 44 8.70 -1.75 -17.41
CA ALA A 44 8.22 -2.65 -18.47
C ALA A 44 6.70 -2.83 -18.38
N VAL A 45 6.16 -2.86 -17.16
CA VAL A 45 4.71 -2.93 -16.90
C VAL A 45 4.08 -1.54 -16.75
N GLY A 46 4.89 -0.54 -16.42
CA GLY A 46 4.46 0.81 -16.10
C GLY A 46 3.61 0.86 -14.83
N HIS A 47 3.95 0.07 -13.81
CA HIS A 47 3.16 -0.05 -12.58
C HIS A 47 4.04 -0.15 -11.33
N CYS A 48 3.59 0.47 -10.25
CA CYS A 48 4.25 0.40 -8.94
C CYS A 48 3.71 -0.79 -8.15
N HIS A 49 4.59 -1.61 -7.58
CA HIS A 49 4.18 -2.74 -6.76
C HIS A 49 5.04 -2.86 -5.51
N VAL A 50 4.52 -3.60 -4.52
CA VAL A 50 5.29 -4.00 -3.35
C VAL A 50 6.28 -5.08 -3.77
N GLN A 51 7.57 -4.77 -3.86
CA GLN A 51 8.60 -5.77 -4.22
C GLN A 51 8.91 -6.73 -3.07
N ARG A 52 8.68 -6.29 -1.82
CA ARG A 52 8.97 -7.06 -0.61
C ARG A 52 8.13 -6.53 0.54
N GLN A 53 7.65 -7.43 1.39
CA GLN A 53 6.92 -7.06 2.61
C GLN A 53 7.87 -6.48 3.68
N PRO A 54 7.39 -5.53 4.49
CA PRO A 54 8.14 -5.03 5.64
C PRO A 54 8.40 -6.17 6.62
N ALA A 55 9.64 -6.29 7.09
CA ALA A 55 10.10 -7.34 8.00
C ALA A 55 10.23 -6.85 9.46
N ASN A 56 10.08 -5.55 9.70
CA ASN A 56 10.22 -4.94 11.02
C ASN A 56 9.38 -3.65 11.14
N PRO A 57 9.20 -3.10 12.35
CA PRO A 57 8.37 -1.91 12.57
C PRO A 57 8.84 -0.65 11.83
N ALA A 58 10.15 -0.49 11.59
CA ALA A 58 10.66 0.66 10.85
C ALA A 58 10.23 0.59 9.38
N GLU A 59 10.28 -0.59 8.77
CA GLU A 59 9.78 -0.81 7.41
C GLU A 59 8.26 -0.71 7.32
N GLN A 60 7.51 -1.13 8.36
CA GLN A 60 6.07 -0.89 8.41
C GLN A 60 5.76 0.62 8.40
N GLN A 61 6.53 1.39 9.16
CA GLN A 61 6.39 2.84 9.21
C GLN A 61 6.68 3.50 7.85
N GLN A 62 7.70 3.03 7.13
CA GLN A 62 7.97 3.47 5.75
C GLN A 62 6.79 3.22 4.81
N MET A 63 6.13 2.06 4.91
CA MET A 63 4.92 1.79 4.12
C MET A 63 3.78 2.75 4.46
N ILE A 64 3.58 3.07 5.74
CA ILE A 64 2.57 4.04 6.18
C ILE A 64 2.90 5.46 5.70
N GLU A 65 4.18 5.83 5.65
CA GLU A 65 4.63 7.10 5.07
C GLU A 65 4.37 7.14 3.56
N ALA A 66 4.71 6.07 2.83
CA ALA A 66 4.41 5.94 1.41
C ALA A 66 2.91 6.07 1.11
N MET A 67 2.04 5.53 1.98
CA MET A 67 0.59 5.69 1.88
C MET A 67 0.13 7.14 2.02
N GLN A 68 0.76 7.95 2.88
CA GLN A 68 0.40 9.35 3.12
C GLN A 68 0.86 10.30 2.00
N VAL A 69 2.00 9.99 1.36
CA VAL A 69 2.59 10.88 0.34
C VAL A 69 2.21 10.49 -1.08
N ALA A 70 1.57 9.34 -1.27
CA ALA A 70 1.08 8.92 -2.58
C ALA A 70 0.05 9.91 -3.12
N GLU A 71 0.16 10.23 -4.39
CA GLU A 71 -0.76 11.13 -5.10
C GLU A 71 -2.17 10.52 -5.27
N VAL A 72 -2.27 9.20 -5.09
CA VAL A 72 -3.49 8.40 -5.17
C VAL A 72 -3.45 7.28 -4.15
N ASN A 73 -4.61 6.92 -3.59
CA ASN A 73 -4.75 5.92 -2.53
C ASN A 73 -4.69 4.48 -3.09
N CYS A 74 -3.62 4.14 -3.81
CA CYS A 74 -3.44 2.82 -4.44
C CYS A 74 -2.72 1.81 -3.55
N ILE A 75 -2.08 2.24 -2.45
CA ILE A 75 -1.35 1.35 -1.54
C ILE A 75 -2.32 0.96 -0.42
N HIS A 76 -2.55 -0.33 -0.26
CA HIS A 76 -3.51 -0.88 0.69
C HIS A 76 -2.83 -1.80 1.71
N TYR A 77 -3.49 -1.92 2.85
CA TYR A 77 -3.14 -2.87 3.90
C TYR A 77 -4.34 -3.77 4.20
N ARG A 78 -4.16 -5.09 4.08
CA ARG A 78 -5.21 -6.09 4.42
C ARG A 78 -4.94 -6.86 5.71
N GLY A 79 -3.84 -6.56 6.40
CA GLY A 79 -3.47 -7.25 7.62
C GLY A 79 -4.26 -6.80 8.86
N GLN A 80 -3.96 -7.45 9.98
CA GLN A 80 -4.63 -7.25 11.27
C GLN A 80 -3.70 -6.71 12.37
N ASP A 81 -2.47 -6.30 12.02
CA ASP A 81 -1.54 -5.73 13.00
C ASP A 81 -2.13 -4.45 13.59
N ALA A 82 -2.48 -4.51 14.87
CA ALA A 82 -3.13 -3.42 15.57
C ALA A 82 -2.26 -2.15 15.62
N ALA A 83 -0.92 -2.27 15.55
CA ALA A 83 -0.04 -1.11 15.48
C ALA A 83 -0.19 -0.39 14.14
N VAL A 84 -0.20 -1.13 13.03
CA VAL A 84 -0.40 -0.58 11.68
C VAL A 84 -1.79 0.07 11.57
N VAL A 85 -2.85 -0.64 12.01
CA VAL A 85 -4.22 -0.10 11.95
C VAL A 85 -4.38 1.17 12.78
N ARG A 86 -3.75 1.24 13.97
CA ARG A 86 -3.74 2.45 14.79
C ARG A 86 -2.99 3.59 14.10
N ALA A 87 -1.85 3.31 13.47
CA ALA A 87 -1.08 4.31 12.74
C ALA A 87 -1.87 4.88 11.55
N LEU A 88 -2.47 4.02 10.72
CA LEU A 88 -3.35 4.42 9.62
C LEU A 88 -4.53 5.29 10.10
N ARG A 89 -5.14 4.93 11.22
CA ARG A 89 -6.19 5.75 11.84
C ARG A 89 -5.66 7.12 12.29
N ALA A 90 -4.45 7.16 12.86
CA ALA A 90 -3.87 8.38 13.40
C ALA A 90 -3.43 9.37 12.31
N CYS A 91 -2.92 8.88 11.18
CA CYS A 91 -2.52 9.73 10.04
C CYS A 91 -3.65 10.02 9.04
N GLY A 92 -4.84 9.43 9.20
CA GLY A 92 -5.99 9.67 8.33
C GLY A 92 -6.16 8.68 7.18
N GLU A 93 -5.23 7.74 7.01
CA GLU A 93 -5.22 6.74 5.92
C GLU A 93 -6.05 5.48 6.20
N LEU A 94 -7.00 5.53 7.13
CA LEU A 94 -7.84 4.37 7.48
C LEU A 94 -8.66 3.84 6.30
N ALA A 95 -8.94 4.68 5.29
CA ALA A 95 -9.66 4.29 4.08
C ALA A 95 -8.90 3.26 3.21
N GLN A 96 -7.58 3.12 3.40
CA GLN A 96 -6.73 2.16 2.71
C GLN A 96 -6.53 0.84 3.48
N TRP A 97 -7.24 0.66 4.61
CA TRP A 97 -7.26 -0.60 5.36
C TRP A 97 -8.48 -1.45 4.99
N ASP A 98 -8.23 -2.67 4.49
CA ASP A 98 -9.28 -3.56 3.97
C ASP A 98 -9.78 -4.59 5.00
N GLY A 99 -9.25 -4.58 6.22
CA GLY A 99 -9.49 -5.61 7.25
C GLY A 99 -10.89 -5.61 7.90
N THR A 100 -11.88 -4.96 7.28
CA THR A 100 -13.27 -4.91 7.79
C THR A 100 -14.25 -5.79 7.00
N ASN A 101 -13.79 -6.51 5.97
CA ASN A 101 -14.63 -7.37 5.11
C ASN A 101 -14.08 -8.81 4.99
N HIS A 102 -13.92 -9.54 6.10
CA HIS A 102 -13.76 -11.01 6.07
C HIS A 102 -14.76 -11.65 7.02
#